data_AF-A0AAD6K600-F1
#
_entry.id   AF-A0AAD6K600-F1
#
_cell.length_a   1.000
_cell.length_b   1.000
_cell.length_c   1.000
_cell.angle_alpha   90.00
_cell.angle_beta   90.00
_cell.angle_gamma   90.00
#
_symmetry.space_group_name_H-M   'P 1'
#
loop_
_entity.id
_entity.type
_entity.pdbx_description
1 polymer ?
#
loop_
_entity_poly.entity_id
_entity_poly.type
_entity_poly.pdbx_seq_one_letter_code
_entity_poly.pdbx_strand_id
1 'polypeptide(L)'
;MESKQQVQVAENVLHCQNNSQDLYMIQERRSANYKPNIWKHDFLQSLSSKHDEEQYRGVAAKLREEVQKSFGEALDLLATMKLVDSIVKLGLESYFEEEIKQSLDIIAASIKNRNVKVEENLYATALRFKLLRLHGYEVSPGDNSGKGFF
;
A
#
# COMPACT_ATOMS: atom_id res chain seq x y z
N MET A 1 -15.08 -4.22 60.69
CA MET A 1 -15.69 -5.48 60.20
C MET A 1 -16.72 -5.07 59.18
N GLU A 2 -16.29 -4.87 57.94
CA GLU A 2 -17.16 -4.41 56.85
C GLU A 2 -17.67 -5.63 56.09
N SER A 3 -18.99 -5.81 56.14
CA SER A 3 -19.72 -6.92 55.54
C SER A 3 -19.85 -6.71 54.04
N LYS A 4 -19.35 -7.65 53.23
CA LYS A 4 -19.62 -7.68 51.79
C LYS A 4 -21.00 -8.26 51.54
N GLN A 5 -21.88 -7.43 50.99
CA GLN A 5 -23.22 -7.78 50.57
C GLN A 5 -23.15 -8.47 49.20
N GLN A 6 -23.58 -9.73 49.12
CA GLN A 6 -23.79 -10.44 47.86
C GLN A 6 -25.11 -9.97 47.24
N VAL A 7 -25.04 -9.42 46.03
CA VAL A 7 -26.22 -9.09 45.22
C VAL A 7 -26.67 -10.35 44.49
N GLN A 8 -27.80 -10.90 44.90
CA GLN A 8 -28.53 -11.93 44.16
C GLN A 8 -29.36 -11.24 43.08
N VAL A 9 -29.00 -11.39 41.81
CA VAL A 9 -29.85 -10.90 40.71
C VAL A 9 -30.97 -11.92 40.51
N ALA A 10 -32.19 -11.50 40.86
CA ALA A 10 -33.40 -12.25 40.59
C ALA A 10 -33.76 -12.13 39.10
N GLU A 11 -33.74 -13.25 38.39
CA GLU A 11 -34.31 -13.33 37.05
C GLU A 11 -35.84 -13.41 37.16
N ASN A 12 -36.51 -12.30 36.83
CA ASN A 12 -37.96 -12.27 36.68
C ASN A 12 -38.33 -12.97 35.37
N VAL A 13 -38.72 -14.24 35.46
CA VAL A 13 -39.28 -15.00 34.35
C VAL A 13 -40.76 -14.60 34.20
N LEU A 14 -41.05 -13.80 33.19
CA LEU A 14 -42.42 -13.55 32.73
C LEU A 14 -42.96 -14.84 32.10
N HIS A 15 -43.88 -15.48 32.83
CA HIS A 15 -44.59 -16.67 32.39
C HIS A 15 -45.72 -16.28 31.43
N CYS A 16 -45.57 -16.65 30.16
CA CYS A 16 -46.65 -16.65 29.18
C CYS A 16 -46.75 -18.06 28.59
N GLN A 17 -47.72 -18.85 29.06
CA GLN A 17 -48.07 -20.13 28.44
C GLN A 17 -48.98 -19.88 27.22
N ASN A 18 -48.49 -20.25 26.04
CA ASN A 18 -49.35 -20.54 24.89
C ASN A 18 -49.13 -22.00 24.48
N ASN A 19 -50.16 -22.81 24.69
CA ASN A 19 -50.26 -24.15 24.13
C ASN A 19 -50.57 -24.02 22.64
N SER A 20 -49.56 -24.24 21.80
CA SER A 20 -49.76 -24.71 20.44
C SER A 20 -48.60 -25.63 20.11
N GLN A 21 -48.90 -26.89 19.79
CA GLN A 21 -47.91 -27.86 19.34
C GLN A 21 -47.48 -27.48 17.92
N ASP A 22 -46.58 -26.50 17.79
CA ASP A 22 -45.72 -26.37 16.62
C ASP A 22 -44.35 -26.88 17.03
N LEU A 23 -43.79 -27.79 16.22
CA LEU A 23 -42.44 -28.29 16.43
C LEU A 23 -41.52 -27.11 16.67
N TYR A 24 -40.93 -27.05 17.87
CA TYR A 24 -39.73 -26.27 18.13
C TYR A 24 -38.63 -26.92 17.29
N MET A 25 -38.66 -26.64 15.98
CA MET A 25 -37.53 -26.86 15.11
C MET A 25 -36.46 -25.96 15.69
N ILE A 26 -35.62 -26.53 16.57
CA ILE A 26 -34.38 -25.90 16.99
C ILE A 26 -33.64 -25.67 15.68
N GLN A 27 -33.78 -24.47 15.13
CA GLN A 27 -33.08 -24.09 13.92
C GLN A 27 -31.64 -23.87 14.34
N GLU A 28 -30.91 -24.97 14.39
CA GLU A 28 -29.51 -25.01 14.77
C GLU A 28 -28.75 -24.08 13.82
N ARG A 29 -28.11 -23.06 14.39
CA ARG A 29 -27.41 -22.06 13.60
C ARG A 29 -26.26 -22.75 12.86
N ARG A 30 -26.29 -22.71 11.53
CA ARG A 30 -25.20 -23.24 10.70
C ARG A 30 -23.90 -22.53 11.04
N SER A 31 -22.86 -23.29 11.39
CA SER A 31 -21.49 -22.80 11.51
C SER A 31 -20.80 -22.86 10.16
N ALA A 32 -20.04 -21.81 9.83
CA ALA A 32 -19.27 -21.74 8.59
C ALA A 32 -17.93 -22.50 8.67
N ASN A 33 -17.58 -23.10 9.82
CA ASN A 33 -16.36 -23.90 10.03
C ASN A 33 -15.06 -23.16 9.64
N TYR A 34 -14.97 -21.86 9.95
CA TYR A 34 -13.76 -21.07 9.70
C TYR A 34 -12.56 -21.64 10.44
N LYS A 35 -11.39 -21.58 9.79
CA LYS A 35 -10.13 -21.93 10.43
C LYS A 35 -9.72 -20.84 11.42
N PRO A 36 -9.07 -21.22 12.54
CA PRO A 36 -8.59 -20.26 13.51
C PRO A 36 -7.50 -19.36 12.92
N ASN A 37 -7.23 -18.24 13.59
CA ASN A 37 -6.18 -17.31 13.21
C ASN A 37 -4.80 -18.01 13.18
N ILE A 38 -4.04 -17.75 12.11
CA ILE A 38 -2.66 -18.24 11.93
C ILE A 38 -1.74 -17.61 12.98
N TRP A 39 -2.01 -16.37 13.39
CA TRP A 39 -1.24 -15.62 14.37
C TRP A 39 -1.89 -15.68 15.75
N LYS A 40 -1.23 -16.36 16.69
CA LYS A 40 -1.67 -16.39 18.09
C LYS A 40 -1.34 -15.06 18.77
N HIS A 41 -2.17 -14.67 19.74
CA HIS A 41 -1.98 -13.43 20.50
C HIS A 41 -0.61 -13.38 21.19
N ASP A 42 -0.21 -14.44 21.89
CA ASP A 42 1.08 -14.50 22.59
C ASP A 42 2.27 -14.38 21.64
N PHE A 43 2.14 -14.93 20.42
CA PHE A 43 3.15 -14.78 19.38
C PHE A 43 3.26 -13.31 18.94
N LEU A 44 2.13 -12.65 18.66
CA LEU A 44 2.11 -11.23 18.30
C LEU A 44 2.71 -10.35 19.40
N GLN A 45 2.42 -10.65 20.66
CA GLN A 45 2.97 -9.91 21.80
C GLN A 45 4.47 -10.13 22.01
N SER A 46 5.00 -11.28 21.59
CA SER A 46 6.43 -11.59 21.66
C SER A 46 7.28 -10.95 20.56
N LEU A 47 6.65 -10.36 19.54
CA LEU A 47 7.36 -9.73 18.43
C LEU A 47 8.16 -8.53 18.94
N SER A 48 9.47 -8.58 18.75
CA SER A 48 10.39 -7.46 19.02
C SER A 48 11.23 -7.19 17.78
N SER A 49 11.54 -5.91 17.56
CA SER A 49 12.39 -5.47 16.46
C SER A 49 13.84 -5.44 16.93
N LYS A 50 14.71 -6.17 16.22
CA LYS A 50 16.18 -6.05 16.39
C LYS A 50 16.77 -4.89 15.58
N HIS A 51 15.95 -4.23 14.76
CA HIS A 51 16.40 -3.25 13.76
C HIS A 51 16.22 -1.80 14.22
N ASP A 52 15.77 -1.59 15.46
CA ASP A 52 15.66 -0.25 16.06
C ASP A 52 16.98 0.29 16.61
N GLU A 53 18.06 -0.50 16.55
CA GLU A 53 19.37 -0.09 17.01
C GLU A 53 19.90 1.11 16.21
N GLU A 54 20.56 2.03 16.93
CA GLU A 54 21.10 3.29 16.40
C GLU A 54 22.08 3.06 15.22
N GLN A 55 22.74 1.90 15.20
CA GLN A 55 23.63 1.49 14.10
C GLN A 55 22.89 1.37 12.76
N TYR A 56 21.72 0.73 12.74
CA TYR A 56 20.92 0.57 11.51
C TYR A 56 20.37 1.90 11.03
N ARG A 57 20.01 2.80 11.95
CA ARG A 57 19.57 4.16 11.60
C ARG A 57 20.67 4.95 10.91
N GLY A 58 21.90 4.88 11.43
CA GLY A 58 23.06 5.54 10.82
C GLY A 58 23.39 5.01 9.42
N VAL A 59 23.33 3.69 9.23
CA VAL A 59 23.56 3.06 7.92
C VAL A 59 22.44 3.45 6.93
N ALA A 60 21.17 3.40 7.37
CA ALA A 60 20.04 3.77 6.53
C ALA A 60 20.09 5.24 6.10
N ALA A 61 20.49 6.16 6.99
CA ALA A 61 20.66 7.57 6.67
C ALA A 61 21.74 7.77 5.59
N LYS A 62 22.89 7.10 5.72
CA LYS A 62 23.95 7.16 4.71
C LYS A 62 23.49 6.62 3.35
N LEU A 63 22.84 5.47 3.32
CA LEU A 63 22.28 4.90 2.08
C LEU A 63 21.24 5.83 1.46
N ARG A 64 20.40 6.48 2.28
CA ARG A 64 19.43 7.45 1.78
C ARG A 64 20.12 8.60 1.06
N GLU A 65 21.17 9.17 1.65
CA GLU A 65 21.95 10.26 1.02
C GLU A 65 22.61 9.81 -0.30
N GLU A 66 23.11 8.57 -0.37
CA GLU A 66 23.67 8.02 -1.61
C GLU A 66 22.62 7.88 -2.73
N VAL A 67 21.42 7.42 -2.39
CA VAL A 67 20.31 7.35 -3.35
C VAL A 67 19.85 8.75 -3.76
N GLN A 68 19.81 9.72 -2.85
CA GLN A 68 19.50 11.12 -3.18
C GLN A 68 20.51 11.70 -4.20
N LYS A 69 21.81 11.43 -4.02
CA LYS A 69 22.83 11.83 -5.01
C LYS A 69 22.61 11.18 -6.37
N SER A 70 22.15 9.93 -6.39
CA SER A 70 21.86 9.21 -7.64
C SER A 70 20.77 9.89 -8.48
N PHE A 71 19.84 10.62 -7.86
CA PHE A 71 18.86 11.43 -8.60
C PHE A 71 19.52 12.63 -9.32
N GLY A 72 20.51 13.27 -8.70
CA GLY A 72 21.25 14.38 -9.30
C GLY A 72 22.27 13.95 -10.36
N GLU A 73 22.83 12.74 -10.22
CA GLU A 73 23.82 12.17 -11.16
C GLU A 73 23.18 11.48 -12.37
N ALA A 74 21.86 11.21 -12.34
CA ALA A 74 21.16 10.61 -13.45
C ALA A 74 21.10 11.59 -14.66
N LEU A 75 22.15 11.56 -15.48
CA LEU A 75 22.28 12.41 -16.68
C LEU A 75 21.28 12.04 -17.79
N ASP A 76 20.73 10.83 -17.76
CA ASP A 76 19.80 10.30 -18.76
C ASP A 76 18.39 10.10 -18.18
N LEU A 77 17.38 10.53 -18.94
CA LEU A 77 15.98 10.44 -18.53
C LEU A 77 15.52 8.99 -18.31
N LEU A 78 16.00 8.06 -19.14
CA LEU A 78 15.66 6.64 -18.98
C LEU A 78 16.29 6.06 -17.72
N ALA A 79 17.51 6.47 -17.36
CA ALA A 79 18.14 6.10 -16.10
C ALA A 79 17.33 6.63 -14.90
N THR A 80 16.89 7.89 -14.94
CA THR A 80 16.02 8.47 -13.90
C THR A 80 14.71 7.70 -13.78
N MET A 81 14.06 7.36 -14.90
CA MET A 81 12.83 6.54 -14.89
C MET A 81 13.05 5.18 -14.24
N LYS A 82 14.17 4.51 -14.52
CA LYS A 82 14.50 3.20 -13.93
C LYS A 82 14.76 3.32 -12.42
N LEU A 83 15.40 4.40 -11.98
CA LEU A 83 15.64 4.68 -10.57
C LEU A 83 14.32 4.85 -9.82
N VAL A 84 13.43 5.72 -10.33
CA VAL A 84 12.09 5.93 -9.76
C VAL A 84 11.30 4.62 -9.72
N ASP A 85 11.27 3.86 -10.81
CA ASP A 85 10.58 2.56 -10.87
C ASP A 85 11.10 1.56 -9.83
N SER A 86 12.40 1.57 -9.57
CA SER A 86 13.01 0.69 -8.57
C SER A 86 12.63 1.10 -7.15
N ILE A 87 12.64 2.41 -6.85
CA ILE A 87 12.25 2.95 -5.53
C ILE A 87 10.77 2.63 -5.23
N VAL A 88 9.90 2.82 -6.23
CA VAL A 88 8.46 2.48 -6.19
C VAL A 88 8.28 0.99 -5.86
N LYS A 89 8.94 0.11 -6.59
CA LYS A 89 8.85 -1.35 -6.37
C LYS A 89 9.39 -1.80 -5.02
N LEU A 90 10.36 -1.08 -4.46
CA LEU A 90 10.93 -1.36 -3.14
C LEU A 90 10.07 -0.80 -2.00
N GLY A 91 9.01 -0.03 -2.29
CA GLY A 91 8.17 0.59 -1.26
C GLY A 91 8.89 1.71 -0.51
N LEU A 92 9.87 2.35 -1.15
CA LEU A 92 10.70 3.41 -0.54
C LEU A 92 10.25 4.82 -0.93
N GLU A 93 9.13 4.96 -1.63
CA GLU A 93 8.64 6.24 -2.17
C GLU A 93 8.52 7.34 -1.11
N SER A 94 8.05 7.00 0.10
CA SER A 94 7.86 7.95 1.20
C SER A 94 9.15 8.63 1.67
N TYR A 95 10.31 8.08 1.32
CA TYR A 95 11.60 8.67 1.68
C TYR A 95 12.14 9.63 0.62
N PHE A 96 11.60 9.59 -0.60
CA PHE A 96 12.09 10.32 -1.77
C PHE A 96 10.96 11.06 -2.52
N GLU A 97 9.89 11.45 -1.82
CA GLU A 97 8.70 12.04 -2.45
C GLU A 97 9.04 13.29 -3.29
N GLU A 98 9.95 14.13 -2.79
CA GLU A 98 10.37 15.35 -3.47
C GLU A 98 11.20 15.04 -4.72
N GLU A 99 12.20 14.16 -4.61
CA GLU A 99 13.08 13.76 -5.71
C GLU A 99 12.30 13.03 -6.82
N ILE A 100 11.34 12.17 -6.44
CA ILE A 100 10.43 11.49 -7.36
C ILE A 100 9.57 12.52 -8.08
N LYS A 101 8.95 13.45 -7.36
CA LYS A 101 8.11 14.49 -7.97
C LYS A 101 8.89 15.36 -8.96
N GLN A 102 10.06 15.84 -8.57
CA GLN A 102 10.93 16.63 -9.46
C GLN A 102 11.32 15.85 -10.71
N SER A 103 11.67 14.56 -10.55
CA SER A 103 11.99 13.67 -11.66
C SER A 103 10.81 13.51 -12.62
N LEU A 104 9.61 13.32 -12.09
CA LEU A 104 8.38 13.17 -12.89
C LEU A 104 7.99 14.46 -13.61
N ASP A 105 8.19 15.62 -12.98
CA ASP A 105 7.97 16.92 -13.61
C ASP A 105 8.88 17.12 -14.84
N ILE A 106 10.17 16.76 -14.72
CA ILE A 106 11.14 16.78 -15.83
C ILE A 106 10.70 15.80 -16.93
N ILE A 107 10.30 14.59 -16.54
CA ILE A 107 9.79 13.58 -17.48
C ILE A 107 8.54 14.09 -18.21
N ALA A 108 7.58 14.70 -17.51
CA ALA A 108 6.38 15.25 -18.11
C ALA A 108 6.69 16.44 -19.04
N ALA A 109 7.64 17.30 -18.67
CA ALA A 109 8.09 18.40 -19.51
C ALA A 109 8.78 17.91 -20.79
N SER A 110 9.52 16.79 -20.72
CA SER A 110 10.15 16.17 -21.89
C SER A 110 9.15 15.73 -22.96
N ILE A 111 7.91 15.39 -22.58
CA ILE A 111 6.84 15.02 -23.52
C ILE A 111 6.43 16.21 -24.38
N LYS A 112 6.32 17.39 -23.75
CA LYS A 112 5.90 18.62 -24.44
C LYS A 112 7.00 19.12 -25.37
N ASN A 113 8.25 18.95 -24.95
CA ASN A 113 9.43 19.37 -25.70
C ASN A 113 9.94 18.23 -26.58
N ARG A 114 9.48 18.16 -27.84
CA ARG A 114 9.94 17.19 -28.87
C ARG A 114 11.46 17.20 -29.16
N ASN A 115 12.23 18.05 -28.47
CA ASN A 115 13.67 18.18 -28.59
C ASN A 115 14.46 17.30 -27.61
N VAL A 116 13.81 16.68 -26.61
CA VAL A 116 14.50 15.77 -25.70
C VAL A 116 14.66 14.42 -26.39
N LYS A 117 15.91 14.08 -26.74
CA LYS A 117 16.30 12.77 -27.28
C LYS A 117 16.16 11.68 -26.22
N VAL A 118 14.94 11.35 -25.84
CA VAL A 118 14.68 10.01 -25.32
C VAL A 118 14.74 9.11 -26.53
N GLU A 119 15.60 8.09 -26.54
CA GLU A 119 15.41 6.99 -27.49
C GLU A 119 14.01 6.41 -27.22
N GLU A 120 13.03 6.80 -28.04
CA GLU A 120 11.63 6.39 -27.93
C GLU A 120 11.52 4.90 -28.31
N ASN A 121 12.03 4.04 -27.43
CA ASN A 121 11.79 2.62 -27.50
C ASN A 121 10.49 2.28 -26.75
N LEU A 122 9.89 1.14 -27.08
CA LEU A 122 8.62 0.68 -26.50
C LEU A 122 8.71 0.61 -24.96
N TYR A 123 9.85 0.17 -24.44
CA TYR A 123 10.09 0.05 -23.01
C TYR A 123 10.07 1.41 -22.29
N ALA A 124 10.81 2.40 -22.80
CA ALA A 124 10.90 3.75 -22.24
C ALA A 124 9.52 4.44 -22.28
N THR A 125 8.79 4.29 -23.39
CA THR A 125 7.45 4.85 -23.55
C THR A 125 6.46 4.24 -22.55
N ALA A 126 6.45 2.91 -22.43
CA ALA A 126 5.58 2.21 -21.48
C ALA A 126 5.94 2.54 -20.02
N LEU A 127 7.23 2.60 -19.70
CA LEU A 127 7.70 2.94 -18.36
C LEU A 127 7.30 4.36 -17.98
N ARG A 128 7.52 5.32 -18.88
CA ARG A 128 7.08 6.71 -18.72
C ARG A 128 5.59 6.80 -18.46
N PHE A 129 4.79 6.17 -19.32
CA PHE A 129 3.33 6.18 -19.20
C PHE A 129 2.90 5.64 -17.84
N LYS A 130 3.47 4.50 -17.42
CA LYS A 130 3.17 3.88 -16.13
C LYS A 130 3.49 4.82 -14.97
N LEU A 131 4.72 5.35 -14.91
CA LEU A 131 5.16 6.22 -13.82
C LEU A 131 4.28 7.47 -13.70
N LEU A 132 4.07 8.18 -14.80
CA LEU A 132 3.25 9.39 -14.80
C LEU A 132 1.81 9.10 -14.34
N ARG A 133 1.17 8.03 -14.84
CA ARG A 133 -0.18 7.65 -14.43
C ARG A 133 -0.27 7.25 -12.96
N LEU A 134 0.72 6.50 -12.45
CA LEU A 134 0.76 6.11 -11.04
C LEU A 134 0.83 7.31 -10.10
N HIS A 135 1.56 8.35 -10.49
CA HIS A 135 1.73 9.57 -9.72
C HIS A 135 0.72 10.68 -10.07
N GLY A 136 -0.37 10.34 -10.77
CA GLY A 136 -1.51 11.26 -10.98
C GLY A 136 -1.33 12.27 -12.12
N TYR A 137 -0.31 12.14 -12.97
CA TYR A 137 -0.16 12.99 -14.15
C TYR A 137 -1.14 12.58 -15.25
N GLU A 138 -1.68 13.58 -15.94
CA GLU A 138 -2.51 13.36 -17.11
C GLU A 138 -1.64 12.95 -18.30
N VAL A 139 -1.85 11.74 -18.80
CA VAL A 139 -1.14 11.20 -19.97
C VAL A 139 -2.17 10.72 -20.98
N SER A 140 -2.11 11.28 -22.20
CA SER A 140 -2.93 10.80 -23.31
C SER A 140 -2.53 9.36 -23.67
N PRO A 141 -3.51 8.45 -23.87
CA PRO A 141 -3.24 7.07 -24.31
C PRO A 141 -2.71 6.98 -25.75
N GLY A 142 -2.78 8.08 -26.52
CA GLY A 142 -2.30 8.16 -27.89
C GLY A 142 -2.99 9.29 -28.64
N ASP A 143 -2.26 9.99 -29.51
CA ASP A 143 -2.83 10.99 -30.40
C ASP A 143 -3.60 10.27 -31.51
N ASN A 144 -4.94 10.32 -31.50
CA ASN A 144 -5.80 9.81 -32.57
C ASN A 144 -5.76 10.70 -33.82
N SER A 145 -4.73 11.54 -33.98
CA SER A 145 -4.55 12.42 -35.14
C SER A 145 -3.93 11.65 -36.32
N GLY A 146 -4.73 10.78 -36.93
CA GLY A 146 -4.72 10.60 -38.39
C GLY A 146 -3.50 9.92 -39.03
N LYS A 147 -2.99 8.82 -38.46
CA LYS A 147 -2.29 7.81 -39.27
C LYS A 147 -3.00 6.49 -39.18
N GLY A 148 -3.96 6.32 -40.10
CA GLY A 148 -4.60 5.03 -40.37
C GLY A 148 -3.54 4.00 -40.74
N PHE A 149 -3.41 3.00 -39.88
CA PHE A 149 -2.85 1.70 -40.21
C PHE A 149 -3.98 0.68 -40.10
N PHE A 150 -4.91 0.73 -41.04
CA PHE A 150 -5.71 -0.39 -41.55
C PHE A 150 -6.17 -0.02 -42.95
#